data_AF-A0A815LAT5-F1
#
_entry.id   AF-A0A815LAT5-F1
#
_cell.length_a   1.000
_cell.length_b   1.000
_cell.length_c   1.000
_cell.angle_alpha   90.00
_cell.angle_beta   90.00
_cell.angle_gamma   90.00
#
_symmetry.space_group_name_H-M   'P 1'
#
loop_
_entity.id
_entity.type
_entity.pdbx_description
1 polymer ?
#
loop_
_entity_poly.entity_id
_entity_poly.type
_entity_poly.pdbx_seq_one_letter_code
_entity_poly.pdbx_strand_id
1 'polypeptide(L)' 'MNVASGIPKFFPLPMIQQENNNYVQDNTMFIKVVVDFADFSKMMLPYALSLNPGLPSHVQQHFIKQEIQRRV' A
#
# COMPACT_ATOMS: atom_id res chain seq x y z
N MET A 1 3.11 -19.41 2.90
CA MET A 1 1.95 -18.62 3.35
C MET A 1 2.48 -17.35 3.96
N ASN A 2 2.11 -16.18 3.45
CA ASN A 2 2.54 -14.91 4.03
C ASN A 2 1.67 -14.62 5.26
N VAL A 3 2.27 -14.18 6.36
CA VAL A 3 1.56 -13.81 7.58
C VAL A 3 1.37 -12.30 7.58
N ALA A 4 0.14 -11.84 7.83
CA ALA A 4 -0.13 -10.42 7.97
C ALA A 4 0.64 -9.86 9.17
N SER A 5 1.48 -8.87 8.92
CA SER A 5 2.15 -8.07 9.95
C SER A 5 1.58 -6.66 9.88
N GLY A 6 1.07 -6.15 11.00
CA GLY A 6 0.38 -4.87 11.04
C GLY A 6 0.30 -4.32 12.46
N ILE A 7 -0.53 -3.29 12.65
CA ILE A 7 -0.69 -2.59 13.93
C ILE A 7 -2.11 -2.88 14.45
N PRO A 8 -2.29 -3.80 15.43
CA PRO A 8 -3.62 -4.23 15.88
C PRO A 8 -4.51 -3.09 16.41
N LYS A 9 -3.91 -2.01 16.93
CA LYS A 9 -4.61 -0.81 17.41
C LYS A 9 -4.13 0.42 16.65
N PHE A 10 -4.19 0.35 15.31
CA PHE A 10 -3.67 1.40 14.42
C PHE A 10 -4.27 2.78 14.71
N PHE A 11 -5.58 2.85 14.97
CA PHE A 11 -6.25 4.11 15.21
C PHE A 11 -7.44 3.96 16.18
N PRO A 12 -7.68 4.94 17.08
CA PRO A 12 -8.80 4.88 18.00
C PRO A 12 -10.15 4.95 17.29
N LEU A 13 -11.02 3.98 17.54
CA LEU A 13 -12.38 3.97 16.99
C LEU A 13 -13.17 5.27 17.25
N PRO A 14 -13.12 5.88 18.47
CA PRO A 14 -13.86 7.11 18.72
C PRO A 14 -13.47 8.27 17.80
N MET A 15 -12.22 8.32 17.33
CA MET A 15 -11.75 9.36 16.42
C MET A 15 -12.22 9.14 14.98
N ILE A 16 -12.44 7.88 14.56
CA ILE A 16 -13.03 7.53 13.25
C ILE A 16 -14.53 7.80 13.23
N GLN A 17 -15.21 7.60 14.36
CA GLN A 17 -16.66 7.75 14.48
C GLN A 17 -17.12 9.17 14.82
N GLN A 18 -16.19 10.05 15.19
CA GLN A 18 -16.50 11.44 15.51
C GLN A 18 -17.16 12.13 14.31
N GLU A 19 -18.30 12.80 14.54
CA GLU A 19 -18.94 13.63 13.53
C GLU A 19 -17.99 14.75 13.07
N ASN A 20 -17.94 15.03 11.76
CA ASN A 20 -17.01 15.99 11.14
C ASN A 20 -15.51 15.65 11.29
N ASN A 21 -15.12 14.37 11.37
CA ASN A 21 -13.71 14.02 11.24
C ASN A 21 -13.24 14.05 9.77
N ASN A 22 -11.96 14.33 9.55
CA ASN A 22 -11.39 14.39 8.20
C ASN A 22 -10.94 13.03 7.63
N TYR A 23 -11.06 11.95 8.40
CA TYR A 23 -10.60 10.62 8.01
C TYR A 23 -11.68 9.80 7.29
N VAL A 24 -12.95 10.05 7.60
CA VAL A 24 -14.12 9.43 6.96
C VAL A 24 -14.97 10.51 6.32
N GLN A 25 -15.09 10.48 5.00
CA GLN A 25 -15.96 11.37 4.22
C GLN A 25 -16.83 10.50 3.31
N ASP A 26 -18.13 10.81 3.20
CA ASP A 26 -19.09 10.05 2.39
C ASP A 26 -19.03 8.53 2.64
N ASN A 27 -18.99 8.13 3.91
CA ASN A 27 -18.87 6.73 4.36
C ASN A 27 -17.66 5.99 3.75
N THR A 28 -16.60 6.72 3.40
CA THR A 28 -15.40 6.21 2.72
C THR A 28 -14.14 6.67 3.46
N MET A 29 -13.11 5.82 3.46
CA MET A 29 -11.77 6.16 3.96
C MET A 29 -10.69 5.65 3.01
N PHE A 30 -9.54 6.32 3.01
CA PHE A 30 -8.37 5.92 2.21
C PHE A 30 -7.22 5.49 3.12
N ILE A 31 -6.64 4.32 2.82
CA ILE A 31 -5.47 3.79 3.53
C ILE A 31 -4.31 3.75 2.54
N LYS A 32 -3.18 4.36 2.92
CA LYS A 32 -1.94 4.34 2.13
C LYS A 32 -0.85 3.60 2.89
N VAL A 33 -0.32 2.54 2.30
CA VAL A 33 0.86 1.83 2.79
C VAL A 33 2.06 2.29 1.96
N VAL A 34 3.10 2.76 2.63
CA VAL A 34 4.37 3.13 2.00
C VAL A 34 5.40 2.10 2.40
N VAL A 35 6.02 1.47 1.40
CA VAL A 35 7.13 0.54 1.60
C VAL A 35 8.39 1.22 1.11
N ASP A 36 9.39 1.30 1.99
CA ASP A 36 10.70 1.80 1.59
C ASP A 36 11.48 0.68 0.88
N PHE A 37 12.04 1.04 -0.27
CA PHE A 37 12.86 0.16 -1.09
C PHE A 37 14.22 0.79 -1.40
N ALA A 38 14.70 1.74 -0.58
CA ALA A 38 16.00 2.39 -0.79
C ALA A 38 17.15 1.38 -0.84
N ASP A 39 17.18 0.43 0.09
CA ASP A 39 18.22 -0.61 0.19
C ASP A 39 17.89 -1.88 -0.60
N PHE A 40 16.79 -1.89 -1.33
CA PHE A 40 16.36 -3.09 -2.06
C PHE A 40 17.13 -3.21 -3.37
N SER A 41 17.67 -4.40 -3.65
CA SER A 41 18.33 -4.68 -4.92
C SER A 41 17.39 -4.36 -6.09
N LYS A 42 17.88 -3.58 -7.06
CA LYS A 42 17.09 -3.16 -8.24
C LYS A 42 16.51 -4.35 -9.01
N MET A 43 17.22 -5.48 -9.03
CA MET A 43 16.75 -6.71 -9.67
C MET A 43 15.63 -7.41 -8.89
N MET A 44 15.51 -7.12 -7.59
CA MET A 44 14.51 -7.72 -6.70
C MET A 44 13.24 -6.86 -6.56
N LEU A 45 13.28 -5.58 -6.96
CA LEU A 45 12.11 -4.68 -6.95
C LEU A 45 10.88 -5.27 -7.65
N PRO A 46 10.96 -5.92 -8.83
CA PRO A 46 9.79 -6.53 -9.49
C PRO A 46 9.12 -7.62 -8.66
N TYR A 47 9.88 -8.33 -7.83
CA TYR A 47 9.39 -9.40 -6.97
C TYR A 47 8.83 -8.86 -5.63
N ALA A 48 9.32 -7.70 -5.18
CA ALA A 48 8.80 -7.02 -3.99
C ALA A 48 7.55 -6.18 -4.30
N LEU A 49 7.44 -5.68 -5.53
CA LEU A 49 6.30 -4.93 -6.07
C LEU A 49 5.14 -5.84 -6.52
N SER A 50 5.10 -7.12 -6.15
CA SER A 50 3.87 -7.92 -6.15
C SER A 50 2.92 -7.40 -5.05
N LEU A 51 2.60 -6.11 -5.13
CA LEU A 51 1.84 -5.36 -4.17
C LEU A 51 0.39 -5.40 -4.61
N ASN A 52 -0.38 -6.08 -3.77
CA ASN A 52 -1.80 -6.35 -3.88
C ASN A 52 -2.15 -7.56 -4.78
N PRO A 53 -2.24 -8.79 -4.19
CA PRO A 53 -2.72 -9.97 -4.90
C PRO A 53 -4.17 -9.83 -5.40
N GLY A 54 -4.91 -8.79 -4.98
CA GLY A 54 -6.22 -8.45 -5.50
C GLY A 54 -6.22 -7.71 -6.83
N LEU A 55 -5.06 -7.23 -7.33
CA LEU A 55 -4.98 -6.54 -8.61
C LEU A 55 -4.71 -7.51 -9.76
N PRO A 56 -5.32 -7.33 -10.95
CA PRO A 56 -5.00 -8.13 -12.12
C PRO A 56 -3.52 -8.07 -12.51
N SER A 57 -2.96 -9.18 -13.00
CA SER A 57 -1.53 -9.32 -13.27
C SER A 57 -0.97 -8.24 -14.23
N HIS A 58 -1.77 -7.80 -15.21
CA HIS A 58 -1.36 -6.77 -16.16
C HIS A 58 -1.20 -5.38 -15.49
N VAL A 59 -2.01 -5.08 -14.47
CA VAL A 59 -1.93 -3.83 -13.70
C VAL A 59 -0.66 -3.84 -12.84
N GLN A 60 -0.39 -4.96 -12.18
CA GLN A 60 0.83 -5.13 -11.39
C GLN A 60 2.09 -4.95 -12.27
N GLN A 61 2.11 -5.57 -13.44
CA GLN A 61 3.23 -5.44 -14.40
C GLN A 61 3.41 -4.00 -14.90
N HIS A 62 2.31 -3.25 -15.08
CA HIS A 62 2.39 -1.84 -15.48
C HIS A 62 3.07 -0.98 -14.41
N PHE A 63 2.68 -1.13 -13.15
CA PHE A 63 3.30 -0.40 -12.03
C PHE A 63 4.76 -0.76 -11.83
N ILE A 64 5.12 -2.04 -11.96
CA ILE A 64 6.52 -2.49 -11.91
C ILE A 64 7.36 -1.76 -12.98
N LYS A 65 6.87 -1.70 -14.22
CA LYS A 65 7.57 -1.01 -15.31
C LYS A 65 7.76 0.49 -15.06
N GLN A 66 6.73 1.16 -14.55
CA GLN A 66 6.81 2.59 -14.23
C GLN A 66 7.84 2.89 -13.13
N GLU A 67 7.87 2.09 -12.06
CA GLU A 67 8.81 2.32 -10.96
C GLU A 67 10.27 1.99 -11.36
N ILE A 68 10.48 0.99 -12.21
CA ILE A 68 11.81 0.74 -12.81
C ILE A 68 12.25 1.98 -13.60
N GLN A 69 11.39 2.53 -14.47
CA GLN A 69 11.73 3.69 -15.29
C GLN A 69 12.01 4.95 -14.47
N ARG A 70 11.30 5.16 -13.35
CA ARG A 70 11.52 6.32 -12.46
C ARG A 70 12.90 6.34 -11.80
N ARG A 71 13.56 5.18 -11.68
CA ARG A 71 14.86 5.01 -10.98
C ARG A 71 16.06 4.80 -11.92
N VAL A 72 15.86 4.94 -13.23
CA VAL A 72 16.92 5.07 -14.25
C VAL A 72 17.30 6.54 -14.34
#